data_AF-A0A495V3A7-F1
#
_entry.id   AF-A0A495V3A7-F1
#
_cell.length_a   1.000
_cell.length_b   1.000
_cell.length_c   1.000
_cell.angle_alpha   90.00
_cell.angle_beta   90.00
_cell.angle_gamma   90.00
#
_symmetry.space_group_name_H-M   'P 1'
#
loop_
_entity.id
_entity.type
_entity.pdbx_description
1 polymer ?
#
loop_
_entity_poly.entity_id
_entity_poly.type
_entity_poly.pdbx_seq_one_letter_code
_entity_poly.pdbx_strand_id
1 'polypeptide(L)'
;MSRTAVLSCLLGALLGTCATQVAAFKCMPLYGNWCGVGYPVAGFPPPVDAFDAACMRHDLCIAGPGPEQVCDIAFVGELHAVAAQVGYLPRPLQWAEYVIRVKAGGPVGGMPMPSPFDAFGLMSSVAAPCW
;
A
#
# COMPACT_ATOMS: atom_id res chain seq x y z
N MET A 1 -38.97 14.07 29.08
CA MET A 1 -37.90 13.44 28.28
C MET A 1 -36.70 13.22 29.19
N SER A 2 -36.32 11.97 29.45
CA SER A 2 -35.37 11.61 30.51
C SER A 2 -33.92 11.93 30.12
N ARG A 3 -33.17 12.55 31.03
CA ARG A 3 -31.75 12.91 30.87
C ARG A 3 -30.87 11.72 30.46
N THR A 4 -31.28 10.50 30.80
CA THR A 4 -30.62 9.25 30.40
C THR A 4 -30.67 8.96 28.89
N ALA A 5 -31.72 9.37 28.18
CA ALA A 5 -31.81 9.14 26.74
C ALA A 5 -30.86 10.06 25.94
N VAL A 6 -30.61 11.27 26.45
CA VAL A 6 -29.71 12.24 25.84
C VAL A 6 -28.24 11.79 26.00
N LEU A 7 -27.88 11.26 27.17
CA LEU A 7 -26.53 10.74 27.44
C LEU A 7 -26.19 9.52 26.57
N SER A 8 -27.13 8.59 26.34
CA SER A 8 -26.90 7.44 25.47
C SER A 8 -26.76 7.81 23.99
N CYS A 9 -27.46 8.83 23.51
CA CYS A 9 -27.28 9.33 22.13
C CYS A 9 -25.93 10.02 21.95
N LEU A 10 -25.46 10.76 22.96
CA LEU A 10 -24.16 11.43 22.90
C LEU A 10 -23.00 10.43 22.94
N LEU A 11 -23.06 9.39 23.78
CA LEU A 11 -22.05 8.33 23.76
C LEU A 11 -22.05 7.54 22.44
N GLY A 12 -23.22 7.25 21.86
CA GLY A 12 -23.32 6.57 20.57
C GLY A 12 -22.73 7.39 19.41
N ALA A 13 -22.91 8.71 19.43
CA ALA A 13 -22.32 9.62 18.45
C ALA A 13 -20.79 9.75 18.59
N LEU A 14 -20.26 9.72 19.83
CA LEU A 14 -18.81 9.76 20.09
C LEU A 14 -18.09 8.46 19.72
N LEU A 15 -18.75 7.31 19.77
CA LEU A 15 -18.17 6.02 19.34
C LEU A 15 -18.25 5.81 17.82
N GLY A 16 -19.15 6.52 17.12
CA GLY A 16 -19.33 6.41 15.67
C GLY A 16 -18.32 7.19 14.82
N THR A 17 -17.57 8.13 15.41
CA THR A 17 -16.64 9.01 14.66
C THR A 17 -15.25 8.43 14.44
N CYS A 18 -14.89 7.31 15.08
CA CYS A 18 -13.56 6.70 14.90
C CYS A 18 -13.46 5.81 13.65
N ALA A 19 -14.57 5.42 13.03
CA ALA A 19 -14.57 4.44 11.94
C ALA A 19 -14.41 5.06 10.53
N THR A 20 -14.51 6.38 10.38
CA THR A 20 -14.57 7.02 9.05
C THR A 20 -13.26 7.65 8.58
N GLN A 21 -12.19 7.62 9.39
CA GLN A 21 -10.93 8.25 9.00
C GLN A 21 -9.97 7.33 8.25
N VAL A 22 -10.24 6.03 8.10
CA VAL A 22 -9.28 5.07 7.47
C VAL A 22 -9.19 5.21 5.94
N ALA A 23 -9.97 6.07 5.30
CA ALA A 23 -10.08 6.15 3.84
C ALA A 23 -9.48 7.42 3.18
N ALA A 24 -8.78 8.29 3.91
CA ALA A 24 -8.35 9.60 3.40
C ALA A 24 -6.81 9.82 3.38
N PHE A 25 -6.03 8.76 3.13
CA PHE A 25 -4.58 8.72 3.39
C PHE A 25 -3.71 8.37 2.15
N LYS A 26 -4.05 8.90 0.96
CA LYS A 26 -3.90 8.18 -0.32
C LYS A 26 -3.23 8.98 -1.48
N CYS A 27 -2.37 9.98 -1.20
CA CYS A 27 -2.02 11.02 -2.21
C CYS A 27 -0.53 11.36 -2.42
N MET A 28 0.40 10.47 -2.09
CA MET A 28 1.75 10.49 -2.67
C MET A 28 2.06 9.08 -3.17
N PRO A 29 2.49 8.89 -4.44
CA PRO A 29 2.90 7.57 -4.87
C PRO A 29 4.14 7.18 -4.08
N LEU A 30 4.19 5.92 -3.66
CA LEU A 30 5.40 5.34 -3.07
C LEU A 30 6.55 5.36 -4.08
N TYR A 31 6.22 5.14 -5.35
CA TYR A 31 7.16 5.11 -6.46
C TYR A 31 6.41 5.27 -7.78
N GLY A 32 6.97 6.02 -8.74
CA GLY A 32 6.41 6.13 -10.10
C GLY A 32 4.96 6.66 -10.12
N ASN A 33 4.17 6.13 -11.06
CA ASN A 33 2.77 6.50 -11.27
C ASN A 33 1.77 5.52 -10.65
N TRP A 34 2.18 4.27 -10.42
CA TRP A 34 1.32 3.16 -10.02
C TRP A 34 1.61 2.69 -8.60
N CYS A 35 2.88 2.62 -8.18
CA CYS A 35 3.18 2.07 -6.86
C CYS A 35 2.70 3.00 -5.74
N GLY A 36 1.65 2.58 -5.04
CA GLY A 36 1.18 3.26 -3.84
C GLY A 36 -0.30 2.98 -3.61
N VAL A 37 -0.70 2.91 -2.33
CA VAL A 37 -2.12 2.86 -2.00
C VAL A 37 -2.76 4.12 -2.57
N GLY A 38 -3.67 4.01 -3.54
CA GLY A 38 -4.26 5.20 -4.17
C GLY A 38 -3.93 5.45 -5.58
N TYR A 39 -2.88 4.81 -6.05
CA TYR A 39 -2.31 5.12 -7.32
C TYR A 39 -2.74 4.10 -8.35
N PRO A 40 -2.91 4.53 -9.60
CA PRO A 40 -2.91 5.93 -10.06
C PRO A 40 -4.17 6.68 -9.58
N VAL A 41 -4.02 7.98 -9.23
CA VAL A 41 -5.15 8.81 -8.74
C VAL A 41 -6.22 9.06 -9.81
N ALA A 42 -5.84 9.01 -11.09
CA ALA A 42 -6.75 9.16 -12.22
C ALA A 42 -6.16 8.53 -13.48
N GLY A 43 -7.02 7.92 -14.29
CA GLY A 43 -6.67 7.38 -15.61
C GLY A 43 -5.76 6.14 -15.54
N PHE A 44 -5.05 5.89 -16.65
CA PHE A 44 -4.11 4.78 -16.82
C PHE A 44 -2.77 5.36 -17.33
N PRO A 45 -2.01 6.07 -16.48
CA PRO A 45 -0.76 6.68 -16.90
C PRO A 45 0.25 5.59 -17.34
N PRO A 46 1.15 5.88 -18.29
CA PRO A 46 2.21 4.94 -18.63
C PRO A 46 3.12 4.71 -17.41
N PRO A 47 3.57 3.47 -17.15
CA PRO A 47 4.54 3.22 -16.10
C PRO A 47 5.86 3.93 -16.41
N VAL A 48 6.50 4.48 -15.39
CA VAL A 48 7.76 5.24 -15.50
C VAL A 48 8.94 4.31 -15.82
N ASP A 49 8.94 3.11 -15.26
CA ASP A 49 9.98 2.10 -15.48
C ASP A 49 9.45 0.66 -15.25
N ALA A 50 10.36 -0.31 -15.20
CA ALA A 50 10.01 -1.73 -15.00
C ALA A 50 9.42 -2.02 -13.61
N PHE A 51 9.82 -1.29 -12.56
CA PHE A 51 9.24 -1.45 -11.23
C PHE A 51 7.83 -0.86 -11.16
N ASP A 52 7.63 0.32 -11.75
CA ASP A 52 6.31 0.94 -11.84
C ASP A 52 5.34 0.09 -12.69
N ALA A 53 5.87 -0.57 -13.73
CA ALA A 53 5.10 -1.53 -14.53
C ALA A 53 4.70 -2.79 -13.73
N ALA A 54 5.50 -3.21 -12.75
CA ALA A 54 5.16 -4.31 -11.84
C ALA A 54 3.99 -3.92 -10.94
N CYS A 55 4.03 -2.70 -10.39
CA CYS A 55 2.93 -2.16 -9.59
C CYS A 55 1.63 -2.04 -10.42
N MET A 56 1.73 -1.55 -11.65
CA MET A 56 0.59 -1.53 -12.58
C MET A 56 -0.04 -2.92 -12.76
N ARG A 57 0.76 -3.96 -12.97
CA ARG A 57 0.25 -5.32 -13.12
C ARG A 57 -0.37 -5.86 -11.83
N HIS A 58 0.19 -5.53 -10.67
CA HIS A 58 -0.35 -5.91 -9.37
C HIS A 58 -1.72 -5.26 -9.12
N ASP A 59 -1.84 -3.96 -9.35
CA ASP A 59 -3.10 -3.22 -9.18
C ASP A 59 -4.20 -3.78 -10.10
N LEU A 60 -3.86 -4.03 -11.37
CA LEU A 60 -4.80 -4.62 -12.33
C LEU A 60 -5.18 -6.07 -11.96
N CYS A 61 -4.26 -6.83 -11.35
CA CYS A 61 -4.53 -8.19 -10.90
C CYS A 61 -5.51 -8.20 -9.71
N ILE A 62 -5.28 -7.33 -8.71
CA ILE A 62 -6.17 -7.21 -7.54
C ILE A 62 -7.56 -6.70 -7.94
N ALA A 63 -7.65 -5.85 -8.97
CA ALA A 63 -8.93 -5.40 -9.50
C ALA A 63 -9.71 -6.51 -10.23
N GLY A 64 -9.05 -7.60 -10.61
CA GLY A 64 -9.64 -8.75 -11.29
C GLY A 64 -10.27 -9.77 -10.35
N PRO A 65 -10.95 -10.80 -10.91
CA PRO A 65 -11.49 -11.90 -10.12
C PRO A 65 -10.37 -12.85 -9.69
N GLY A 66 -10.26 -13.14 -8.40
CA GLY A 66 -9.33 -14.14 -7.88
C GLY A 66 -8.85 -13.85 -6.45
N PRO A 67 -8.01 -14.73 -5.88
CA PRO A 67 -7.40 -14.48 -4.59
C PRO A 67 -6.26 -13.46 -4.72
N GLU A 68 -6.31 -12.37 -3.94
CA GLU A 68 -5.24 -11.36 -3.90
C GLU A 68 -3.85 -11.96 -3.63
N GLN A 69 -3.79 -13.04 -2.84
CA GLN A 69 -2.53 -13.72 -2.51
C GLN A 69 -1.76 -14.16 -3.77
N VAL A 70 -2.46 -14.58 -4.84
CA VAL A 70 -1.81 -14.98 -6.09
C VAL A 70 -1.16 -13.77 -6.77
N CYS A 71 -1.84 -12.63 -6.76
CA CYS A 71 -1.31 -11.36 -7.26
C CYS A 71 -0.10 -10.90 -6.43
N ASP A 72 -0.19 -11.00 -5.10
CA ASP A 72 0.89 -10.62 -4.18
C ASP A 72 2.16 -11.46 -4.40
N ILE A 73 2.02 -12.78 -4.55
CA ILE A 73 3.15 -13.69 -4.85
C ILE A 73 3.77 -13.34 -6.20
N ALA A 74 2.95 -13.15 -7.23
CA ALA A 74 3.42 -12.80 -8.57
C ALA A 74 4.19 -11.47 -8.56
N PHE A 75 3.65 -10.46 -7.89
CA PHE A 75 4.27 -9.14 -7.74
C PHE A 75 5.64 -9.21 -7.06
N VAL A 76 5.77 -9.92 -5.93
CA VAL A 76 7.06 -10.07 -5.23
C VAL A 76 8.09 -10.76 -6.13
N GLY A 77 7.70 -11.83 -6.81
CA GLY A 77 8.56 -12.52 -7.76
C GLY A 77 9.02 -11.60 -8.90
N GLU A 78 8.13 -10.74 -9.36
CA GLU A 78 8.42 -9.77 -10.42
C GLU A 78 9.40 -8.69 -9.97
N LEU A 79 9.20 -8.10 -8.78
CA LEU A 79 10.13 -7.15 -8.20
C LEU A 79 11.54 -7.73 -8.06
N HIS A 80 11.65 -8.99 -7.64
CA HIS A 80 12.94 -9.68 -7.54
C HIS A 80 13.57 -9.90 -8.91
N ALA A 81 12.79 -10.27 -9.92
CA ALA A 81 13.28 -10.47 -11.28
C ALA A 81 13.82 -9.15 -11.88
N VAL A 82 13.08 -8.04 -11.72
CA VAL A 82 13.53 -6.72 -12.18
C VAL A 82 14.76 -6.28 -11.40
N ALA A 83 14.78 -6.44 -10.06
CA ALA A 83 15.92 -6.10 -9.23
C ALA A 83 17.18 -6.90 -9.61
N ALA A 84 17.04 -8.17 -9.98
CA ALA A 84 18.15 -8.99 -10.46
C ALA A 84 18.70 -8.50 -11.82
N GLN A 85 17.87 -7.91 -12.67
CA GLN A 85 18.29 -7.35 -13.95
C GLN A 85 19.04 -6.02 -13.78
N VAL A 86 18.55 -5.14 -12.91
CA VAL A 86 19.10 -3.77 -12.74
C VAL A 86 20.12 -3.65 -11.60
N GLY A 87 20.24 -4.67 -10.75
CA GLY A 87 21.21 -4.73 -9.66
C GLY A 87 20.78 -4.06 -8.35
N TYR A 88 19.54 -3.56 -8.24
CA TYR A 88 19.00 -2.98 -7.00
C TYR A 88 17.47 -3.01 -6.96
N LEU A 89 16.88 -2.91 -5.76
CA LEU A 89 15.46 -2.62 -5.56
C LEU A 89 15.32 -1.20 -4.98
N PRO A 90 14.52 -0.29 -5.58
CA PRO A 90 14.33 1.06 -5.07
C PRO A 90 13.93 1.06 -3.60
N ARG A 91 14.57 1.91 -2.78
CA ARG A 91 14.37 1.88 -1.32
C ARG A 91 12.90 2.01 -0.88
N PRO A 92 12.06 2.87 -1.50
CA PRO A 92 10.63 2.92 -1.17
C PRO A 92 9.92 1.57 -1.40
N LEU A 93 10.32 0.81 -2.43
CA LEU A 93 9.75 -0.48 -2.78
C LEU A 93 10.25 -1.63 -1.89
N GLN A 94 11.36 -1.50 -1.17
CA GLN A 94 11.85 -2.55 -0.27
C GLN A 94 10.86 -2.84 0.87
N TRP A 95 10.22 -1.81 1.42
CA TRP A 95 9.18 -2.01 2.43
C TRP A 95 7.88 -2.55 1.84
N ALA A 96 7.49 -2.10 0.64
CA ALA A 96 6.31 -2.66 -0.05
C ALA A 96 6.50 -4.14 -0.34
N GLU A 97 7.66 -4.52 -0.89
CA GLU A 97 8.04 -5.91 -1.11
C GLU A 97 7.96 -6.73 0.19
N TYR A 98 8.57 -6.25 1.28
CA TYR A 98 8.57 -6.94 2.56
C TYR A 98 7.14 -7.17 3.09
N VAL A 99 6.31 -6.11 3.12
CA VAL A 99 4.94 -6.19 3.62
C VAL A 99 4.09 -7.12 2.77
N ILE A 100 4.18 -7.01 1.44
CA ILE A 100 3.39 -7.83 0.52
C ILE A 100 3.86 -9.29 0.57
N ARG A 101 5.17 -9.54 0.70
CA ARG A 101 5.72 -10.90 0.90
C ARG A 101 5.18 -11.53 2.17
N VAL A 102 5.17 -10.80 3.29
CA VAL A 102 4.63 -11.30 4.56
C VAL A 102 3.12 -11.51 4.47
N LYS A 103 2.38 -10.58 3.85
CA LYS A 103 0.93 -10.72 3.56
C LYS A 103 0.64 -11.99 2.76
N ALA A 104 1.50 -12.30 1.78
CA ALA A 104 1.38 -13.49 0.94
C ALA A 104 1.73 -14.82 1.65
N GLY A 105 2.15 -14.79 2.92
CA GLY A 105 2.61 -15.98 3.66
C GLY A 105 4.09 -16.33 3.42
N GLY A 106 4.86 -15.41 2.84
CA GLY A 106 6.30 -15.53 2.69
C GLY A 106 7.06 -15.31 4.01
N PRO A 107 8.39 -15.53 4.01
CA PRO A 107 9.21 -15.41 5.20
C PRO A 107 9.31 -13.96 5.70
N VAL A 108 9.36 -13.80 7.02
CA VAL A 108 9.62 -12.53 7.75
C VAL A 108 11.10 -12.08 7.68
N GLY A 109 11.91 -12.75 6.86
CA GLY A 109 13.31 -12.42 6.59
C GLY A 109 13.63 -12.61 5.11
N GLY A 110 14.86 -12.28 4.70
CA GLY A 110 15.32 -12.44 3.33
C GLY A 110 15.68 -11.11 2.66
N MET A 111 16.55 -11.18 1.65
CA MET A 111 17.01 -10.00 0.91
C MET A 111 15.99 -9.60 -0.16
N PRO A 112 15.73 -8.30 -0.37
CA PRO A 112 16.25 -7.17 0.41
C PRO A 112 15.50 -7.01 1.74
N MET A 113 16.23 -6.97 2.86
CA MET A 113 15.65 -6.54 4.14
C MET A 113 15.62 -5.01 4.15
N PRO A 114 14.45 -4.38 4.29
CA PRO A 114 14.38 -2.94 4.32
C PRO A 114 15.00 -2.41 5.61
N SER A 115 15.74 -1.30 5.53
CA SER A 115 16.30 -0.69 6.74
C SER A 115 15.19 -0.02 7.56
N PRO A 116 15.30 0.02 8.90
CA PRO A 116 14.33 0.73 9.74
C PRO A 116 14.16 2.21 9.34
N PHE A 117 15.22 2.84 8.82
CA PHE A 117 15.19 4.23 8.37
C PHE A 117 14.47 4.41 7.02
N ASP A 118 14.31 3.34 6.23
CA ASP A 118 13.56 3.40 4.98
C ASP A 118 12.05 3.28 5.19
N ALA A 119 11.61 2.99 6.41
CA ALA A 119 10.20 2.91 6.75
C ALA A 119 9.54 4.28 6.59
N PHE A 120 10.32 5.37 6.71
CA PHE A 120 9.85 6.72 6.46
C PHE A 120 9.32 6.90 5.04
N GLY A 121 9.86 6.26 4.00
CA GLY A 121 9.32 6.39 2.64
C GLY A 121 7.92 5.77 2.52
N LEU A 122 7.74 4.57 3.10
CA LEU A 122 6.44 3.90 3.19
C LEU A 122 5.47 4.72 4.05
N MET A 123 5.91 5.13 5.25
CA MET A 123 5.12 5.91 6.19
C MET A 123 4.76 7.28 5.63
N SER A 124 5.65 7.95 4.90
CA SER A 124 5.37 9.20 4.20
C SER A 124 4.36 8.97 3.08
N SER A 125 4.40 7.86 2.35
CA SER A 125 3.38 7.58 1.33
C SER A 125 2.00 7.32 1.97
N VAL A 126 1.98 6.76 3.18
CA VAL A 126 0.75 6.50 3.96
C VAL A 126 0.29 7.73 4.77
N ALA A 127 1.19 8.62 5.17
CA ALA A 127 0.92 9.75 6.06
C ALA A 127 0.94 11.11 5.35
N ALA A 128 1.42 11.17 4.10
CA ALA A 128 1.45 12.39 3.31
C ALA A 128 0.03 12.81 2.97
N PRO A 129 -0.36 14.03 3.36
CA PRO A 129 -1.72 14.45 3.19
C PRO A 129 -1.91 15.16 1.84
N CYS A 130 -3.12 15.06 1.29
CA CYS A 130 -3.45 15.43 -0.09
C CYS A 130 -3.66 16.95 -0.36
N TRP A 131 -3.12 17.84 0.48
CA TRP A 131 -3.44 19.29 0.51
C TRP A 131 -2.25 20.16 0.11
#